data_AF-A0AAU7CXX4-F1
#
_entry.id   AF-A0AAU7CXX4-F1
#
_cell.length_a   1.000
_cell.length_b   1.000
_cell.length_c   1.000
_cell.angle_alpha   90.00
_cell.angle_beta   90.00
_cell.angle_gamma   90.00
#
_symmetry.space_group_name_H-M   'P 1'
#
loop_
_entity.id
_entity.type
_entity.pdbx_description
1 polymer ?
#
loop_
_entity_poly.entity_id
_entity_poly.type
_entity_poly.pdbx_seq_one_letter_code
_entity_poly.pdbx_strand_id
1 'polypeptide(L)'
;MDPNELPYDSGEGGYQWIWGEPVNPKDALRDEFSGLVSDGLIDTVAGDFSELNHEWSPRPDEDDFYKDDWVPADLDGPYMELMMALNQIELVAKEKRSIIDGPLIYRLLYLNIVIALETYLGDSFSAVVFKQRPYLERFVHNSTHLREKQISLSDVLKRAKTIETDVRGFVGGISWHDLANVTKIYKQAFGLQLPEIPESIRAGIKLRHDIVHRNGKTPDGQERSWKKEQIRVLKSSVQLFVTEIEEMLKALPPDPGAPPAKVES
;
A
#
# COMPACT_ATOMS: atom_id res chain seq x y z
N MET A 1 2.17 19.02 12.77
CA MET A 1 1.52 18.32 13.91
C MET A 1 2.12 18.89 15.20
N ASP A 2 1.63 18.51 16.38
CA ASP A 2 2.34 18.82 17.63
C ASP A 2 3.67 18.03 17.63
N PRO A 3 4.83 18.69 17.74
CA PRO A 3 6.13 18.00 17.82
C PRO A 3 6.22 16.98 18.96
N ASN A 4 5.43 17.13 20.03
CA ASN A 4 5.39 16.20 21.15
C ASN A 4 4.68 14.86 20.84
N GLU A 5 3.97 14.77 19.72
CA GLU A 5 3.27 13.56 19.28
C GLU A 5 4.09 12.73 18.28
N LEU A 6 5.31 13.17 17.95
CA LEU A 6 6.18 12.49 16.99
C LEU A 6 6.99 11.33 17.64
N PRO A 7 7.34 10.30 16.85
CA PRO A 7 8.23 9.23 17.33
C PRO A 7 9.59 9.82 17.75
N TYR A 8 10.09 9.47 18.94
CA TYR A 8 11.40 9.86 19.44
C TYR A 8 12.23 8.62 19.83
N ASP A 9 13.53 8.63 19.56
CA ASP A 9 14.48 7.62 20.05
C ASP A 9 15.27 8.17 21.25
N SER A 10 15.11 7.53 22.41
CA SER A 10 15.77 7.93 23.67
C SER A 10 17.21 7.43 23.83
N GLY A 11 17.77 6.69 22.86
CA GLY A 11 19.06 6.01 22.96
C GLY A 11 20.28 6.90 23.15
N GLU A 12 20.28 8.14 22.66
CA GLU A 12 21.43 9.07 22.72
C GLU A 12 21.14 10.41 23.43
N GLY A 13 20.05 10.51 24.19
CA GLY A 13 19.82 11.64 25.11
C GLY A 13 19.51 12.99 24.46
N GLY A 14 19.09 13.01 23.18
CA GLY A 14 18.57 14.20 22.49
C GLY A 14 17.32 13.88 21.67
N TYR A 15 16.47 14.89 21.44
CA TYR A 15 15.35 14.76 20.50
C TYR A 15 15.90 14.69 19.07
N GLN A 16 15.58 13.60 18.35
CA GLN A 16 15.82 13.49 16.92
C GLN A 16 14.52 13.78 16.16
N TRP A 17 14.54 14.86 15.37
CA TRP A 17 13.39 15.26 14.57
C TRP A 17 13.42 14.55 13.21
N ILE A 18 12.67 13.44 13.10
CA ILE A 18 12.64 12.58 11.91
C ILE A 18 12.15 13.33 10.66
N TRP A 19 11.27 14.31 10.86
CA TRP A 19 10.53 15.00 9.79
C TRP A 19 10.95 16.47 9.63
N GLY A 20 12.14 16.82 10.14
CA GLY A 20 12.64 18.19 10.20
C GLY A 20 12.36 18.87 11.54
N GLU A 21 13.17 19.88 11.87
CA GLU A 21 13.09 20.60 13.15
C GLU A 21 11.73 21.30 13.31
N PRO A 22 11.23 21.44 14.55
CA PRO A 22 10.03 22.22 14.82
C PRO A 22 10.22 23.65 14.32
N VAL A 23 9.19 24.17 13.65
CA VAL A 23 9.17 25.52 13.11
C VAL A 23 8.20 26.40 13.88
N ASN A 24 8.50 27.69 13.94
CA ASN A 24 7.56 28.65 14.49
C ASN A 24 6.33 28.77 13.56
N PRO A 25 5.09 28.68 14.09
CA PRO A 25 3.87 28.79 13.29
C PRO A 25 3.79 30.07 12.45
N LYS A 26 4.29 31.19 13.00
CA LYS A 26 4.28 32.48 12.34
C LYS A 26 5.23 32.51 11.15
N ASP A 27 6.40 31.92 11.28
CA ASP A 27 7.39 31.85 10.20
C ASP A 27 6.91 30.90 9.11
N ALA A 28 6.36 29.73 9.47
CA ALA A 28 5.77 28.78 8.53
C ALA A 28 4.61 29.39 7.71
N LEU A 29 3.71 30.13 8.36
CA LEU A 29 2.60 30.80 7.68
C LEU A 29 3.07 31.96 6.80
N ARG A 30 4.12 32.68 7.20
CA ARG A 30 4.70 33.75 6.38
C ARG A 30 5.38 33.19 5.14
N ASP A 31 6.12 32.10 5.26
CA ASP A 31 6.80 31.48 4.12
C ASP A 31 5.80 31.00 3.05
N GLU A 32 4.65 30.45 3.45
CA GLU A 32 3.64 29.92 2.52
C GLU A 32 2.65 30.98 1.98
N PHE A 33 2.25 31.96 2.82
CA PHE A 33 1.13 32.84 2.50
C PHE A 33 1.49 34.32 2.34
N SER A 34 2.77 34.69 2.50
CA SER A 34 3.22 36.07 2.26
C SER A 34 2.91 36.49 0.81
N GLY A 35 2.32 37.68 0.67
CA GLY A 35 1.91 38.22 -0.62
C GLY A 35 0.56 37.70 -1.16
N LEU A 36 -0.03 36.66 -0.55
CA LEU A 36 -1.37 36.16 -0.87
C LEU A 36 -2.44 36.72 0.08
N VAL A 37 -2.06 36.94 1.34
CA VAL A 37 -2.92 37.54 2.38
C VAL A 37 -2.15 38.62 3.15
N SER A 38 -2.84 39.40 3.97
CA SER A 38 -2.20 40.46 4.75
C SER A 38 -1.41 39.88 5.93
N ASP A 39 -0.28 40.51 6.25
CA ASP A 39 0.54 40.15 7.41
C ASP A 39 -0.26 40.22 8.73
N GLY A 40 -1.23 41.13 8.82
CA GLY A 40 -2.11 41.23 9.98
C GLY A 40 -3.02 40.00 10.15
N LEU A 41 -3.49 39.40 9.05
CA LEU A 41 -4.26 38.16 9.11
C LEU A 41 -3.35 36.98 9.47
N ILE A 42 -2.14 36.91 8.91
CA ILE A 42 -1.15 35.88 9.26
C ILE A 42 -0.80 35.94 10.74
N ASP A 43 -0.54 37.15 11.27
CA ASP A 43 -0.21 37.36 12.68
C ASP A 43 -1.38 37.00 13.62
N THR A 44 -2.62 37.29 13.20
CA THR A 44 -3.82 36.91 13.97
C THR A 44 -3.98 35.40 14.03
N VAL A 45 -3.92 34.73 12.88
CA VAL A 45 -4.07 33.28 12.77
C VAL A 45 -2.94 32.55 13.50
N ALA A 46 -1.69 33.01 13.34
CA ALA A 46 -0.55 32.47 14.08
C ALA A 46 -0.74 32.61 15.60
N GLY A 47 -1.29 33.74 16.06
CA GLY A 47 -1.64 33.97 17.46
C GLY A 47 -2.67 32.96 17.97
N ASP A 48 -3.79 32.81 17.28
CA ASP A 48 -4.88 31.89 17.65
C ASP A 48 -4.39 30.45 17.78
N PHE A 49 -3.50 29.99 16.89
CA PHE A 49 -2.94 28.64 16.95
C PHE A 49 -1.80 28.48 17.96
N SER A 50 -1.07 29.55 18.29
CA SER A 50 0.02 29.51 19.26
C SER A 50 -0.45 29.25 20.70
N GLU A 51 -1.74 29.48 21.00
CA GLU A 51 -2.37 29.10 22.27
C GLU A 51 -2.55 27.58 22.41
N LEU A 52 -2.58 26.85 21.28
CA LEU A 52 -2.74 25.41 21.25
C LEU A 52 -1.39 24.70 21.14
N ASN A 53 -0.50 25.18 20.26
CA ASN A 53 0.85 24.64 20.06
C ASN A 53 1.85 25.74 19.69
N HIS A 54 2.93 25.85 20.48
CA HIS A 54 3.96 26.89 20.28
C HIS A 54 4.91 26.62 19.11
N GLU A 55 5.03 25.37 18.69
CA GLU A 55 5.91 24.92 17.60
C GLU A 55 5.16 23.90 16.73
N TRP A 56 5.42 23.89 15.43
CA TRP A 56 4.81 22.98 14.48
C TRP A 56 5.86 22.04 13.89
N SER A 57 5.52 20.76 13.76
CA SER A 57 6.32 19.87 12.92
C SER A 57 5.98 20.06 11.43
N PRO A 58 6.97 19.93 10.53
CA PRO A 58 6.68 19.73 9.11
C PRO A 58 5.75 18.53 8.91
N ARG A 59 4.95 18.58 7.84
CA ARG A 59 4.08 17.46 7.49
C ARG A 59 4.95 16.38 6.85
N PRO A 60 4.83 15.12 7.29
CA PRO A 60 5.44 14.03 6.55
C PRO A 60 4.90 13.95 5.12
N ASP A 61 5.78 13.92 4.12
CA ASP A 61 5.36 13.53 2.77
C ASP A 61 4.96 12.06 2.80
N GLU A 62 3.86 11.69 2.12
CA GLU A 62 3.41 10.29 2.06
C GLU A 62 4.53 9.36 1.59
N ASP A 63 5.40 9.83 0.70
CA ASP A 63 6.54 9.08 0.16
C ASP A 63 7.61 8.72 1.21
N ASP A 64 7.76 9.50 2.28
CA ASP A 64 8.81 9.26 3.28
C ASP A 64 8.49 8.06 4.19
N PHE A 65 7.21 7.67 4.32
CA PHE A 65 6.83 6.42 4.99
C PHE A 65 7.13 5.17 4.14
N TYR A 66 7.29 5.32 2.83
CA TYR A 66 7.46 4.22 1.88
C TYR A 66 8.84 4.18 1.21
N LYS A 67 9.72 5.16 1.48
CA LYS A 67 11.02 5.31 0.80
C LYS A 67 12.06 4.26 1.17
N ASP A 68 12.04 3.72 2.39
CA ASP A 68 13.21 3.00 2.93
C ASP A 68 13.08 1.47 3.01
N ASP A 69 11.88 0.89 2.88
CA ASP A 69 11.68 -0.54 3.19
C ASP A 69 11.46 -1.46 1.98
N TRP A 70 11.25 -0.93 0.77
CA TRP A 70 10.87 -1.76 -0.38
C TRP A 70 12.08 -2.24 -1.19
N VAL A 71 12.76 -3.28 -0.69
CA VAL A 71 13.78 -4.04 -1.43
C VAL A 71 13.07 -5.14 -2.26
N PRO A 72 13.14 -5.11 -3.61
CA PRO A 72 12.44 -6.10 -4.42
C PRO A 72 13.04 -7.50 -4.23
N ALA A 73 12.33 -8.38 -3.53
CA ALA A 73 12.65 -9.81 -3.46
C ALA A 73 12.77 -10.40 -4.88
N ASP A 74 13.56 -11.48 -5.05
CA ASP A 74 13.62 -12.25 -6.30
C ASP A 74 12.22 -12.61 -6.82
N LEU A 75 12.05 -12.89 -8.12
CA LEU A 75 10.72 -13.14 -8.69
C LEU A 75 9.94 -14.24 -7.95
N ASP A 76 10.64 -15.24 -7.39
CA ASP A 76 10.05 -16.29 -6.55
C ASP A 76 9.82 -15.88 -5.07
N GLY A 77 10.38 -14.76 -4.65
CA GLY A 77 10.35 -14.26 -3.26
C GLY A 77 8.93 -14.05 -2.73
N PRO A 78 8.10 -13.22 -3.39
CA PRO A 78 6.74 -12.93 -2.91
C PRO A 78 5.87 -14.19 -2.79
N TYR A 79 5.98 -15.11 -3.77
CA TYR A 79 5.24 -16.37 -3.75
C TYR A 79 5.69 -17.27 -2.59
N MET A 80 7.00 -17.42 -2.40
CA MET A 80 7.55 -18.22 -1.31
C MET A 80 7.15 -17.66 0.06
N GLU A 81 7.24 -16.33 0.23
CA GLU A 81 6.85 -15.64 1.46
C GLU A 81 5.38 -15.87 1.80
N LEU A 82 4.48 -15.73 0.83
CA LEU A 82 3.07 -16.05 1.03
C LEU A 82 2.88 -17.52 1.40
N MET A 83 3.54 -18.45 0.71
CA MET A 83 3.39 -19.89 0.98
C MET A 83 3.90 -20.26 2.38
N MET A 84 5.00 -19.64 2.82
CA MET A 84 5.51 -19.76 4.19
C MET A 84 4.51 -19.21 5.21
N ALA A 85 3.98 -18.01 4.98
CA ALA A 85 2.97 -17.40 5.84
C ALA A 85 1.72 -18.27 5.97
N LEU A 86 1.17 -18.77 4.86
CA LEU A 86 0.02 -19.66 4.85
C LEU A 86 0.28 -20.96 5.65
N ASN A 87 1.48 -21.52 5.56
CA ASN A 87 1.86 -22.72 6.31
C ASN A 87 2.02 -22.44 7.81
N GLN A 88 2.60 -21.30 8.19
CA GLN A 88 2.69 -20.88 9.59
C GLN A 88 1.30 -20.64 10.18
N ILE A 89 0.42 -19.94 9.45
CA ILE A 89 -0.98 -19.71 9.86
C ILE A 89 -1.70 -21.04 10.11
N GLU A 90 -1.54 -22.01 9.21
CA GLU A 90 -2.16 -23.33 9.38
C GLU A 90 -1.63 -24.06 10.63
N LEU A 91 -0.33 -23.99 10.87
CA LEU A 91 0.29 -24.60 12.04
C LEU A 91 -0.28 -24.00 13.33
N VAL A 92 -0.30 -22.66 13.43
CA VAL A 92 -0.83 -21.95 14.61
C VAL A 92 -2.34 -22.18 14.78
N ALA A 93 -3.08 -22.35 13.69
CA ALA A 93 -4.51 -22.68 13.72
C ALA A 93 -4.79 -24.12 14.19
N LYS A 94 -3.80 -25.03 14.10
CA LYS A 94 -3.93 -26.44 14.54
C LYS A 94 -3.72 -26.62 16.04
N GLU A 95 -3.05 -25.68 16.70
CA GLU A 95 -2.81 -25.72 18.14
C GLU A 95 -4.11 -25.80 18.95
N LYS A 96 -4.05 -26.52 20.09
CA LYS A 96 -5.16 -26.58 21.02
C LYS A 96 -5.38 -25.19 21.65
N ARG A 97 -6.61 -24.73 21.68
CA ARG A 97 -7.00 -23.43 22.22
C ARG A 97 -8.09 -23.58 23.27
N SER A 98 -8.14 -22.65 24.21
CA SER A 98 -9.27 -22.52 25.12
C SER A 98 -10.46 -21.89 24.39
N ILE A 99 -11.62 -21.93 25.03
CA ILE A 99 -12.81 -21.23 24.54
C ILE A 99 -12.68 -19.69 24.62
N ILE A 100 -11.69 -19.19 25.38
CA ILE A 100 -11.49 -17.75 25.63
C ILE A 100 -10.58 -17.15 24.54
N ASP A 101 -9.41 -17.74 24.30
CA ASP A 101 -8.41 -17.23 23.35
C ASP A 101 -8.63 -17.68 21.90
N GLY A 102 -9.24 -18.86 21.70
CA GLY A 102 -9.43 -19.46 20.37
C GLY A 102 -10.08 -18.52 19.35
N PRO A 103 -11.25 -17.92 19.62
CA PRO A 103 -11.92 -17.02 18.68
C PRO A 103 -11.08 -15.79 18.30
N LEU A 104 -10.36 -15.20 19.26
CA LEU A 104 -9.48 -14.05 19.02
C LEU A 104 -8.33 -14.44 18.09
N ILE A 105 -7.63 -15.53 18.41
CA ILE A 105 -6.51 -16.01 17.59
C ILE A 105 -6.99 -16.37 16.19
N TYR A 106 -8.11 -17.09 16.05
CA TYR A 106 -8.63 -17.45 14.74
C TYR A 106 -9.03 -16.24 13.90
N ARG A 107 -9.55 -15.18 14.51
CA ARG A 107 -9.83 -13.91 13.82
C ARG A 107 -8.56 -13.27 13.28
N LEU A 108 -7.49 -13.21 14.08
CA LEU A 108 -6.21 -12.63 13.68
C LEU A 108 -5.53 -13.46 12.58
N LEU A 109 -5.58 -14.80 12.69
CA LEU A 109 -5.07 -15.70 11.66
C LEU A 109 -5.85 -15.58 10.34
N TYR A 110 -7.18 -15.45 10.41
CA TYR A 110 -8.02 -15.22 9.24
C TYR A 110 -7.66 -13.90 8.53
N LEU A 111 -7.50 -12.82 9.30
CA LEU A 111 -7.04 -11.53 8.79
C LEU A 111 -5.66 -11.66 8.13
N ASN A 112 -4.73 -12.38 8.75
CA ASN A 112 -3.36 -12.51 8.27
C ASN A 112 -3.27 -13.24 6.91
N ILE A 113 -4.20 -14.14 6.60
CA ILE A 113 -4.29 -14.72 5.24
C ILE A 113 -4.59 -13.64 4.19
N VAL A 114 -5.51 -12.72 4.49
CA VAL A 114 -5.87 -11.64 3.57
C VAL A 114 -4.72 -10.66 3.42
N ILE A 115 -4.04 -10.31 4.52
CA ILE A 115 -2.84 -9.46 4.48
C ILE A 115 -1.75 -10.10 3.64
N ALA A 116 -1.47 -11.41 3.83
CA ALA A 116 -0.48 -12.11 3.02
C ALA A 116 -0.81 -12.07 1.52
N LEU A 117 -2.09 -12.23 1.16
CA LEU A 117 -2.56 -12.06 -0.23
C LEU A 117 -2.33 -10.62 -0.75
N GLU A 118 -2.69 -9.60 0.04
CA GLU A 118 -2.47 -8.20 -0.32
C GLU A 118 -0.97 -7.93 -0.59
N THR A 119 -0.10 -8.39 0.31
CA THR A 119 1.37 -8.28 0.18
C THR A 119 1.87 -9.00 -1.07
N TYR A 120 1.47 -10.25 -1.32
CA TYR A 120 1.86 -10.99 -2.52
C TYR A 120 1.49 -10.24 -3.81
N LEU A 121 0.26 -9.71 -3.90
CA LEU A 121 -0.19 -8.99 -5.10
C LEU A 121 0.66 -7.73 -5.33
N GLY A 122 0.96 -6.97 -4.27
CA GLY A 122 1.80 -5.79 -4.39
C GLY A 122 3.25 -6.10 -4.74
N ASP A 123 3.85 -7.06 -4.04
CA ASP A 123 5.27 -7.39 -4.21
C ASP A 123 5.53 -8.13 -5.53
N SER A 124 4.66 -9.04 -5.95
CA SER A 124 4.80 -9.71 -7.25
C SER A 124 4.63 -8.73 -8.42
N PHE A 125 3.66 -7.81 -8.35
CA PHE A 125 3.50 -6.75 -9.33
C PHE A 125 4.78 -5.91 -9.44
N SER A 126 5.27 -5.46 -8.30
CA SER A 126 6.40 -4.55 -8.21
C SER A 126 7.71 -5.26 -8.62
N ALA A 127 7.89 -6.52 -8.24
CA ALA A 127 9.03 -7.33 -8.68
C ALA A 127 9.10 -7.42 -10.21
N VAL A 128 7.97 -7.62 -10.91
CA VAL A 128 7.96 -7.65 -12.38
C VAL A 128 8.22 -6.26 -12.96
N VAL A 129 7.45 -5.25 -12.54
CA VAL A 129 7.52 -3.89 -13.09
C VAL A 129 8.90 -3.28 -12.93
N PHE A 130 9.52 -3.40 -11.75
CA PHE A 130 10.78 -2.71 -11.46
C PHE A 130 12.03 -3.53 -11.81
N LYS A 131 11.93 -4.85 -12.03
CA LYS A 131 13.06 -5.66 -12.55
C LYS A 131 13.08 -5.71 -14.08
N GLN A 132 11.92 -5.54 -14.74
CA GLN A 132 11.81 -5.67 -16.19
C GLN A 132 11.36 -4.36 -16.82
N ARG A 133 12.33 -3.61 -17.36
CA ARG A 133 12.11 -2.29 -17.98
C ARG A 133 10.95 -2.23 -18.99
N PRO A 134 10.73 -3.23 -19.87
CA PRO A 134 9.60 -3.19 -20.81
C PRO A 134 8.22 -3.15 -20.13
N TYR A 135 8.08 -3.78 -18.96
CA TYR A 135 6.83 -3.76 -18.20
C TYR A 135 6.61 -2.44 -17.46
N LEU A 136 7.68 -1.81 -16.95
CA LEU A 136 7.61 -0.43 -16.44
C LEU A 136 7.11 0.54 -17.52
N GLU A 137 7.70 0.48 -18.70
CA GLU A 137 7.33 1.36 -19.82
C GLU A 137 5.89 1.13 -20.26
N ARG A 138 5.49 -0.14 -20.42
CA ARG A 138 4.11 -0.51 -20.73
C ARG A 138 3.13 0.02 -19.68
N PHE A 139 3.45 -0.12 -18.39
CA PHE A 139 2.59 0.36 -17.32
C PHE A 139 2.45 1.89 -17.32
N VAL A 140 3.54 2.62 -17.51
CA VAL A 140 3.54 4.10 -17.65
C VAL A 140 2.67 4.53 -18.84
N HIS A 141 2.73 3.82 -19.97
CA HIS A 141 1.94 4.14 -21.15
C HIS A 141 0.43 3.85 -20.99
N ASN A 142 0.07 2.82 -20.23
CA ASN A 142 -1.32 2.35 -20.11
C ASN A 142 -2.05 2.89 -18.87
N SER A 143 -1.32 3.38 -17.86
CA SER A 143 -1.91 3.97 -16.66
C SER A 143 -2.43 5.38 -16.97
N THR A 144 -3.74 5.59 -16.81
CA THR A 144 -4.37 6.91 -17.03
C THR A 144 -3.78 7.98 -16.10
N HIS A 145 -3.48 7.62 -14.85
CA HIS A 145 -2.85 8.51 -13.86
C HIS A 145 -1.45 8.99 -14.28
N LEU A 146 -0.72 8.18 -15.04
CA LEU A 146 0.64 8.50 -15.49
C LEU A 146 0.65 9.15 -16.89
N ARG A 147 -0.34 8.84 -17.73
CA ARG A 147 -0.40 9.27 -19.13
C ARG A 147 -0.84 10.74 -19.31
N GLU A 148 -1.63 11.30 -18.41
CA GLU A 148 -2.33 12.57 -18.65
C GLU A 148 -1.50 13.85 -18.40
N LYS A 149 -0.20 13.74 -18.13
CA LYS A 149 0.67 14.91 -17.90
C LYS A 149 1.25 15.44 -19.22
N GLN A 150 0.83 16.63 -19.66
CA GLN A 150 1.56 17.40 -20.68
C GLN A 150 2.85 17.94 -20.05
N ILE A 151 4.00 17.57 -20.61
CA ILE A 151 5.33 17.99 -20.11
C ILE A 151 6.13 18.66 -21.23
N SER A 152 6.92 19.68 -20.88
CA SER A 152 7.84 20.29 -21.84
C SER A 152 9.04 19.38 -22.12
N LEU A 153 9.75 19.58 -23.24
CA LEU A 153 10.98 18.83 -23.54
C LEU A 153 12.07 18.99 -22.46
N SER A 154 12.16 20.16 -21.82
CA SER A 154 13.06 20.36 -20.67
C SER A 154 12.65 19.54 -19.45
N ASP A 155 11.35 19.31 -19.25
CA ASP A 155 10.84 18.50 -18.14
C ASP A 155 11.02 17.00 -18.39
N VAL A 156 11.05 16.57 -19.66
CA VAL A 156 11.32 15.16 -20.02
C VAL A 156 12.63 14.68 -19.41
N LEU A 157 13.72 15.47 -19.50
CA LEU A 157 15.02 15.09 -18.95
C LEU A 157 15.01 14.99 -17.42
N LYS A 158 14.22 15.83 -16.74
CA LYS A 158 14.06 15.78 -15.28
C LYS A 158 13.23 14.56 -14.88
N ARG A 159 12.09 14.35 -15.55
CA ARG A 159 11.13 13.28 -15.24
C ARG A 159 11.65 11.89 -15.59
N ALA A 160 12.45 11.77 -16.64
CA ALA A 160 13.10 10.51 -17.00
C ALA A 160 13.99 9.97 -15.86
N LYS A 161 14.56 10.86 -15.03
CA LYS A 161 15.39 10.47 -13.87
C LYS A 161 14.55 10.04 -12.66
N THR A 162 13.32 10.54 -12.54
CA THR A 162 12.45 10.26 -11.38
C THR A 162 11.35 9.25 -11.68
N ILE A 163 11.19 8.82 -12.93
CA ILE A 163 10.04 8.02 -13.37
C ILE A 163 9.84 6.76 -12.53
N GLU A 164 10.93 6.11 -12.12
CA GLU A 164 10.82 4.92 -11.29
C GLU A 164 10.32 5.27 -9.88
N THR A 165 10.85 6.33 -9.25
CA THR A 165 10.36 6.86 -7.98
C THR A 165 8.89 7.22 -8.05
N ASP A 166 8.46 7.88 -9.13
CA ASP A 166 7.07 8.27 -9.33
C ASP A 166 6.14 7.07 -9.47
N VAL A 167 6.58 6.04 -10.19
CA VAL A 167 5.82 4.80 -10.33
C VAL A 167 5.81 4.05 -9.00
N ARG A 168 6.91 4.04 -8.23
CA ARG A 168 6.94 3.46 -6.88
C ARG A 168 5.94 4.15 -5.95
N GLY A 169 5.91 5.48 -5.92
CA GLY A 169 4.92 6.23 -5.13
C GLY A 169 3.48 5.89 -5.54
N PHE A 170 3.19 5.84 -6.85
CA PHE A 170 1.88 5.40 -7.34
C PHE A 170 1.54 3.98 -6.89
N VAL A 171 2.49 3.05 -7.01
CA VAL A 171 2.31 1.64 -6.65
C VAL A 171 2.12 1.44 -5.14
N GLY A 172 2.85 2.19 -4.32
CA GLY A 172 2.71 2.20 -2.87
C GLY A 172 1.33 2.69 -2.39
N GLY A 173 0.69 3.58 -3.15
CA GLY A 173 -0.67 4.05 -2.88
C GLY A 173 -1.80 3.08 -3.29
N ILE A 174 -1.48 1.95 -3.94
CA ILE A 174 -2.50 0.99 -4.39
C ILE A 174 -3.08 0.22 -3.19
N SER A 175 -4.41 0.24 -3.07
CA SER A 175 -5.12 -0.65 -2.16
C SER A 175 -5.22 -2.07 -2.75
N TRP A 176 -4.31 -2.96 -2.36
CA TRP A 176 -4.21 -4.33 -2.90
C TRP A 176 -5.37 -5.25 -2.51
N HIS A 177 -6.21 -4.88 -1.53
CA HIS A 177 -7.47 -5.57 -1.25
C HIS A 177 -8.61 -5.18 -2.21
N ASP A 178 -8.50 -4.10 -2.98
CA ASP A 178 -9.45 -3.81 -4.06
C ASP A 178 -9.11 -4.67 -5.29
N LEU A 179 -9.54 -5.93 -5.26
CA LEU A 179 -9.21 -6.89 -6.33
C LEU A 179 -9.77 -6.52 -7.70
N ALA A 180 -10.83 -5.71 -7.75
CA ALA A 180 -11.35 -5.20 -9.01
C ALA A 180 -10.37 -4.20 -9.62
N ASN A 181 -9.78 -3.32 -8.80
CA ASN A 181 -8.71 -2.44 -9.23
C ASN A 181 -7.41 -3.21 -9.55
N VAL A 182 -7.02 -4.18 -8.72
CA VAL A 182 -5.83 -5.03 -8.96
C VAL A 182 -5.92 -5.73 -10.33
N THR A 183 -7.09 -6.28 -10.69
CA THR A 183 -7.28 -6.92 -12.01
C THR A 183 -7.09 -5.91 -13.15
N LYS A 184 -7.53 -4.66 -12.99
CA LYS A 184 -7.30 -3.60 -14.01
C LYS A 184 -5.82 -3.26 -14.12
N ILE A 185 -5.13 -3.12 -12.98
CA ILE A 185 -3.70 -2.77 -12.92
C ILE A 185 -2.84 -3.87 -13.54
N TYR A 186 -3.07 -5.14 -13.20
CA TYR A 186 -2.36 -6.28 -13.80
C TYR A 186 -2.60 -6.35 -15.32
N LYS A 187 -3.82 -6.06 -15.77
CA LYS A 187 -4.13 -5.98 -17.20
C LYS A 187 -3.39 -4.83 -17.90
N GLN A 188 -3.29 -3.67 -17.27
CA GLN A 188 -2.59 -2.51 -17.84
C GLN A 188 -1.07 -2.73 -17.92
N ALA A 189 -0.46 -3.27 -16.86
CA ALA A 189 0.98 -3.51 -16.79
C ALA A 189 1.40 -4.73 -17.61
N PHE A 190 0.70 -5.86 -17.46
CA PHE A 190 1.14 -7.16 -17.97
C PHE A 190 0.29 -7.69 -19.12
N GLY A 191 -0.89 -7.10 -19.38
CA GLY A 191 -1.85 -7.67 -20.33
C GLY A 191 -2.53 -8.94 -19.82
N LEU A 192 -2.38 -9.26 -18.54
CA LEU A 192 -2.94 -10.46 -17.93
C LEU A 192 -4.37 -10.22 -17.48
N GLN A 193 -5.24 -11.18 -17.78
CA GLN A 193 -6.56 -11.28 -17.17
C GLN A 193 -6.46 -12.23 -15.99
N LEU A 194 -6.56 -11.70 -14.76
CA LEU A 194 -6.46 -12.53 -13.56
C LEU A 194 -7.56 -13.59 -13.50
N PRO A 195 -7.33 -14.73 -12.81
CA PRO A 195 -8.32 -15.77 -12.59
C PRO A 195 -9.58 -15.24 -11.91
N GLU A 196 -10.68 -16.00 -11.99
CA GLU A 196 -11.88 -15.65 -11.25
C GLU A 196 -11.60 -15.68 -9.75
N ILE A 197 -11.85 -14.57 -9.07
CA ILE A 197 -11.64 -14.46 -7.63
C ILE A 197 -12.61 -15.43 -6.92
N PRO A 198 -12.16 -16.36 -6.07
CA PRO A 198 -13.06 -17.21 -5.31
C PRO A 198 -13.94 -16.44 -4.32
N GLU A 199 -15.17 -16.91 -4.06
CA GLU A 199 -16.08 -16.24 -3.12
C GLU A 199 -15.54 -16.19 -1.69
N SER A 200 -14.77 -17.19 -1.28
CA SER A 200 -14.06 -17.20 0.01
C SER A 200 -13.09 -16.02 0.15
N ILE A 201 -12.39 -15.63 -0.92
CA ILE A 201 -11.50 -14.46 -0.94
C ILE A 201 -12.33 -13.17 -0.93
N ARG A 202 -13.39 -13.08 -1.76
CA ARG A 202 -14.30 -11.91 -1.77
C ARG A 202 -14.91 -11.66 -0.38
N ALA A 203 -15.39 -12.71 0.27
CA ALA A 203 -15.90 -12.64 1.63
C ALA A 203 -14.79 -12.30 2.63
N GLY A 204 -13.59 -12.85 2.46
CA GLY A 204 -12.41 -12.57 3.28
C GLY A 204 -12.04 -11.09 3.30
N ILE A 205 -12.02 -10.42 2.15
CA ILE A 205 -11.74 -8.99 2.05
C ILE A 205 -12.80 -8.15 2.75
N LYS A 206 -14.08 -8.48 2.61
CA LYS A 206 -15.16 -7.81 3.34
C LYS A 206 -14.98 -7.97 4.85
N LEU A 207 -14.64 -9.18 5.30
CA LEU A 207 -14.37 -9.46 6.71
C LEU A 207 -13.11 -8.77 7.21
N ARG A 208 -12.07 -8.60 6.39
CA ARG A 208 -10.87 -7.82 6.75
C ARG A 208 -11.23 -6.38 7.12
N HIS A 209 -12.12 -5.74 6.37
CA HIS A 209 -12.62 -4.40 6.72
C HIS A 209 -13.33 -4.40 8.09
N ASP A 210 -14.21 -5.37 8.34
CA ASP A 210 -14.89 -5.51 9.64
C ASP A 210 -13.90 -5.79 10.78
N ILE A 211 -12.91 -6.66 10.57
CA ILE A 211 -11.90 -7.01 11.58
C ILE A 211 -11.09 -5.77 11.98
N VAL A 212 -10.61 -5.00 11.00
CA VAL A 212 -9.75 -3.84 11.23
C VAL A 212 -10.52 -2.65 11.80
N HIS A 213 -11.70 -2.33 11.27
CA HIS A 213 -12.42 -1.10 11.65
C HIS A 213 -13.51 -1.29 12.70
N ARG A 214 -13.98 -2.53 12.90
CA ARG A 214 -15.09 -2.85 13.81
C ARG A 214 -14.74 -3.95 14.81
N ASN A 215 -13.45 -4.28 14.96
CA ASN A 215 -12.98 -5.40 15.78
C ASN A 215 -13.73 -6.70 15.45
N GLY A 216 -14.07 -6.89 14.17
CA GLY A 216 -14.77 -8.06 13.64
C GLY A 216 -16.29 -8.07 13.81
N LYS A 217 -16.87 -7.00 14.38
CA LYS A 217 -18.33 -6.86 14.46
C LYS A 217 -18.92 -6.49 13.10
N THR A 218 -20.17 -6.88 12.87
CA THR A 218 -20.93 -6.43 11.71
C THR A 218 -21.24 -4.93 11.78
N PRO A 219 -21.71 -4.29 10.68
CA PRO A 219 -22.25 -2.93 10.74
C PRO A 219 -23.32 -2.74 11.83
N ASP A 220 -24.12 -3.77 12.08
CA ASP A 220 -25.18 -3.78 13.10
C ASP A 220 -24.66 -4.08 14.52
N GLY A 221 -23.34 -4.17 14.70
CA GLY A 221 -22.69 -4.42 15.99
C GLY A 221 -22.70 -5.87 16.47
N GLN A 222 -23.17 -6.82 15.65
CA GLN A 222 -23.22 -8.23 16.05
C GLN A 222 -21.83 -8.86 16.08
N GLU A 223 -21.58 -9.65 17.12
CA GLU A 223 -20.35 -10.42 17.22
C GLU A 223 -20.35 -11.59 16.22
N ARG A 224 -19.19 -11.83 15.62
CA ARG A 224 -18.92 -13.03 14.83
C ARG A 224 -17.98 -13.94 15.60
N SER A 225 -18.06 -15.23 15.32
CA SER A 225 -17.10 -16.22 15.82
C SER A 225 -16.29 -16.76 14.65
N TRP A 226 -14.97 -16.83 14.83
CA TRP A 226 -14.06 -17.42 13.86
C TRP A 226 -13.68 -18.82 14.28
N LYS A 227 -13.65 -19.73 13.31
CA LYS A 227 -13.29 -21.13 13.52
C LYS A 227 -12.16 -21.53 12.57
N LYS A 228 -11.40 -22.53 13.00
CA LYS A 228 -10.33 -23.17 12.22
C LYS A 228 -10.75 -23.53 10.79
N GLU A 229 -12.00 -23.95 10.59
CA GLU A 229 -12.49 -24.33 9.26
C GLU A 229 -12.54 -23.14 8.29
N GLN A 230 -12.89 -21.93 8.75
CA GLN A 230 -12.89 -20.75 7.89
C GLN A 230 -11.49 -20.36 7.46
N ILE A 231 -10.50 -20.52 8.35
CA ILE A 231 -9.07 -20.34 8.04
C ILE A 231 -8.65 -21.34 6.98
N ARG A 232 -9.00 -22.62 7.15
CA ARG A 232 -8.66 -23.69 6.20
C ARG A 232 -9.22 -23.40 4.80
N VAL A 233 -10.50 -23.04 4.72
CA VAL A 233 -11.16 -22.72 3.44
C VAL A 233 -10.52 -21.51 2.77
N LEU A 234 -10.34 -20.40 3.50
CA LEU A 234 -9.72 -19.21 2.94
C LEU A 234 -8.27 -19.48 2.49
N LYS A 235 -7.46 -20.17 3.32
CA LYS A 235 -6.09 -20.56 2.99
C LYS A 235 -6.04 -21.33 1.67
N SER A 236 -6.85 -22.38 1.53
CA SER A 236 -6.87 -23.20 0.32
C SER A 236 -7.26 -22.40 -0.92
N SER A 237 -8.23 -21.49 -0.81
CA SER A 237 -8.62 -20.63 -1.93
C SER A 237 -7.54 -19.62 -2.31
N VAL A 238 -6.89 -18.98 -1.33
CA VAL A 238 -5.77 -18.07 -1.58
C VAL A 238 -4.62 -18.81 -2.23
N GLN A 239 -4.23 -19.98 -1.70
CA GLN A 239 -3.16 -20.78 -2.26
C GLN A 239 -3.40 -21.16 -3.72
N LEU A 240 -4.60 -21.65 -4.08
CA LEU A 240 -4.91 -21.99 -5.47
C LEU A 240 -4.90 -20.76 -6.37
N PHE A 241 -5.51 -19.66 -5.91
CA PHE A 241 -5.61 -18.42 -6.68
C PHE A 241 -4.23 -17.82 -6.98
N VAL A 242 -3.34 -17.74 -5.98
CA VAL A 242 -2.00 -17.17 -6.17
C VAL A 242 -1.06 -18.10 -6.92
N THR A 243 -1.21 -19.43 -6.82
CA THR A 243 -0.43 -20.36 -7.66
C THR A 243 -0.76 -20.15 -9.14
N GLU A 244 -2.02 -19.96 -9.50
CA GLU A 244 -2.40 -19.68 -10.90
C GLU A 244 -1.84 -18.34 -11.38
N ILE A 245 -1.90 -17.29 -10.56
CA ILE A 245 -1.29 -15.99 -10.87
C ILE A 245 0.23 -16.12 -11.05
N GLU A 246 0.89 -16.87 -10.17
CA GLU A 246 2.33 -17.09 -10.20
C GLU A 246 2.76 -17.78 -11.50
N GLU A 247 2.01 -18.79 -11.94
CA GLU A 247 2.24 -19.45 -13.23
C GLU A 247 2.06 -18.48 -14.41
N MET A 248 1.04 -17.62 -14.37
CA MET A 248 0.83 -16.59 -15.38
C MET A 248 1.98 -15.57 -15.42
N LEU A 249 2.49 -15.14 -14.26
CA LEU A 249 3.62 -14.21 -14.16
C LEU A 249 4.91 -14.83 -14.69
N LYS A 250 5.17 -16.11 -14.39
CA LYS A 250 6.33 -16.85 -14.91
C LYS A 250 6.27 -17.09 -16.42
N ALA A 251 5.07 -17.14 -16.98
CA ALA A 251 4.83 -17.28 -18.41
C ALA A 251 4.91 -15.95 -19.20
N LEU A 252 5.16 -14.83 -18.51
CA LEU A 252 5.29 -13.53 -19.17
C LEU A 252 6.45 -13.50 -20.17
N PRO A 253 6.24 -12.98 -21.40
CA PRO A 253 7.33 -12.83 -22.35
C PRO A 253 8.34 -11.77 -21.87
N PRO A 254 9.63 -11.87 -22.24
CA PRO A 254 10.63 -10.85 -21.87
C PRO A 254 10.32 -9.45 -22.41
N ASP A 255 9.60 -9.38 -23.52
CA ASP A 255 9.10 -8.16 -24.13
C ASP A 255 7.58 -8.30 -24.32
N PRO A 256 6.75 -7.47 -23.66
CA PRO A 256 5.30 -7.51 -23.81
C PRO A 256 4.80 -7.07 -25.19
N GLY A 257 5.69 -6.68 -26.10
CA GLY A 257 5.37 -6.11 -27.40
C GLY A 257 4.95 -4.65 -27.28
N ALA A 258 5.16 -3.88 -28.36
CA ALA A 258 4.77 -2.48 -28.42
C ALA A 258 3.27 -2.32 -28.07
N PRO A 259 2.88 -1.25 -27.35
CA PRO A 259 1.48 -1.01 -27.03
C PRO A 259 0.65 -1.01 -28.32
N PRO A 260 -0.58 -1.55 -28.31
CA PRO A 260 -1.43 -1.53 -29.49
C PRO A 260 -1.56 -0.09 -29.97
N ALA A 261 -1.19 0.15 -31.23
CA ALA A 261 -1.39 1.45 -31.88
C ALA A 261 -2.84 1.87 -31.66
N LYS A 262 -3.06 3.09 -31.16
CA LYS A 262 -4.41 3.64 -31.01
C LYS A 262 -5.13 3.46 -32.34
N VAL A 263 -6.24 2.72 -32.32
CA VAL A 263 -7.20 2.77 -33.41
C VAL A 263 -7.76 4.19 -33.36
N GLU A 264 -7.34 5.03 -34.31
CA GLU A 264 -7.98 6.31 -34.56
C GLU A 264 -9.43 6.03 -34.93
N SER A 265 -10.37 6.54 -34.12
CA SER A 265 -11.79 6.64 -34.43
C SER A 265 -12.16 8.10 -34.63
#